data_AF-A0A7V4G6E5-F1
#
_entry.id   AF-A0A7V4G6E5-F1
#
_cell.length_a   1.000
_cell.length_b   1.000
_cell.length_c   1.000
_cell.angle_alpha   90.00
_cell.angle_beta   90.00
_cell.angle_gamma   90.00
#
_symmetry.space_group_name_H-M   'P 1'
#
loop_
_entity.id
_entity.type
_entity.pdbx_description
1 polymer ?
#
loop_
_entity_poly.entity_id
_entity_poly.type
_entity_poly.pdbx_seq_one_letter_code
_entity_poly.pdbx_strand_id
1 'polypeptide(L)'
;MFELARLVGTPPKEIILQTRAGHSIPNTQFCEPDANSRARYDMIRKPHSWIHRKPACGVYNCFGLVWANRRTAIYDEQSISQILNDDGYRKLRIDEQPLPGDIVIYLRYCDQVRDTYHVGLIVYLIEQRIGGKVPWVLSKWDGVSGEDIHEIRDVPPSLRDCTIEIWTDRP
;
A
#
# COMPACT_ATOMS: atom_id res chain seq x y z
N MET A 1 23.24 -16.12 22.99
CA MET A 1 23.57 -15.62 21.64
C MET A 1 22.32 -15.15 20.86
N PHE A 2 21.12 -15.73 21.08
CA PHE A 2 19.87 -15.28 20.45
C PHE A 2 19.29 -13.94 20.97
N GLU A 3 19.61 -13.51 22.19
CA GLU A 3 19.08 -12.24 22.73
C GLU A 3 19.76 -10.98 22.18
N LEU A 4 21.04 -11.07 21.79
CA LEU A 4 21.79 -9.93 21.22
C LEU A 4 21.31 -9.56 19.81
N ALA A 5 20.85 -10.53 19.02
CA ALA A 5 20.23 -10.29 17.71
C ALA A 5 18.92 -9.47 17.81
N ARG A 6 18.28 -9.49 18.97
CA ARG A 6 17.04 -8.73 19.23
C ARG A 6 17.30 -7.26 19.54
N LEU A 7 18.53 -6.91 19.95
CA LEU A 7 18.94 -5.56 20.33
C LEU A 7 19.48 -4.72 19.16
N VAL A 8 20.00 -5.35 18.10
CA VAL A 8 20.62 -4.66 16.95
C VAL A 8 19.66 -4.58 15.74
N GLY A 9 18.50 -5.24 15.82
CA GLY A 9 17.57 -5.37 14.70
C GLY A 9 18.05 -6.39 13.67
N THR A 10 17.11 -7.00 12.93
CA THR A 10 17.47 -7.86 11.80
C THR A 10 18.07 -6.98 10.70
N PRO A 11 19.28 -7.29 10.17
CA PRO A 11 19.86 -6.51 9.09
C PRO A 11 18.91 -6.48 7.88
N PRO A 12 18.92 -5.38 7.09
CA PRO A 12 18.11 -5.28 5.88
C PRO A 12 18.34 -6.50 4.99
N LYS A 13 17.23 -7.09 4.52
CA LYS A 13 17.25 -8.27 3.67
C LYS A 13 16.49 -7.98 2.39
N GLU A 14 17.14 -8.25 1.27
CA GLU A 14 16.55 -8.22 -0.06
C GLU A 14 16.12 -9.64 -0.46
N ILE A 15 15.10 -9.73 -1.32
CA ILE A 15 14.68 -10.99 -1.93
C ILE A 15 14.65 -10.86 -3.45
N ILE A 16 14.68 -11.99 -4.16
CA ILE A 16 14.38 -11.99 -5.59
C ILE A 16 12.90 -11.64 -5.76
N LEU A 17 12.65 -10.50 -6.39
CA LEU A 17 11.32 -10.00 -6.74
C LEU A 17 11.39 -9.53 -8.20
N GLN A 18 10.44 -9.99 -9.02
CA GLN A 18 10.41 -9.67 -10.44
C GLN A 18 8.98 -9.35 -10.89
N THR A 19 8.87 -8.50 -11.92
CA THR A 19 7.61 -8.26 -12.65
C THR A 19 7.21 -9.51 -13.46
N ARG A 20 5.99 -9.51 -13.99
CA ARG A 20 5.46 -10.52 -14.92
C ARG A 20 6.30 -10.64 -16.18
N ALA A 21 6.92 -9.55 -16.63
CA ALA A 21 7.85 -9.54 -17.76
C ALA A 21 9.27 -10.05 -17.40
N GLY A 22 9.52 -10.36 -16.12
CA GLY A 22 10.79 -10.92 -15.63
C GLY A 22 11.84 -9.87 -15.24
N HIS A 23 11.48 -8.59 -15.17
CA HIS A 23 12.42 -7.56 -14.73
C HIS A 23 12.54 -7.52 -13.21
N SER A 24 13.76 -7.36 -12.69
CA SER A 24 14.02 -7.29 -11.25
C SER A 24 13.49 -6.00 -10.61
N ILE A 25 12.91 -6.14 -9.42
CA ILE A 25 12.38 -5.03 -8.62
C ILE A 25 13.24 -4.86 -7.35
N PRO A 26 13.97 -3.73 -7.21
CA PRO A 26 14.62 -3.34 -5.96
C PRO A 26 13.66 -3.39 -4.77
N ASN A 27 14.10 -3.99 -3.66
CA ASN A 27 13.26 -4.16 -2.49
C ASN A 27 14.08 -4.34 -1.22
N THR A 28 13.51 -4.02 -0.07
CA THR A 28 14.16 -4.27 1.23
C THR A 28 13.16 -4.53 2.34
N GLN A 29 13.47 -5.43 3.26
CA GLN A 29 12.72 -5.62 4.50
C GLN A 29 13.24 -4.66 5.59
N PHE A 30 12.35 -3.97 6.31
CA PHE A 30 12.76 -3.17 7.47
C PHE A 30 12.84 -4.00 8.75
N CYS A 31 13.47 -3.38 9.75
CA CYS A 31 13.39 -3.79 11.14
C CYS A 31 11.96 -3.72 11.68
N GLU A 32 11.67 -4.57 12.67
CA GLU A 32 10.41 -4.53 13.40
C GLU A 32 10.15 -3.15 14.05
N PRO A 33 8.89 -2.68 14.05
CA PRO A 33 8.55 -1.38 14.62
C PRO A 33 8.77 -1.36 16.13
N ASP A 34 9.39 -0.29 16.58
CA ASP A 34 9.57 0.05 17.99
C ASP A 34 8.24 0.49 18.64
N ALA A 35 8.28 0.72 19.95
CA ALA A 35 7.09 1.12 20.71
C ALA A 35 6.51 2.45 20.21
N ASN A 36 7.37 3.39 19.78
CA ASN A 36 6.96 4.70 19.29
C ASN A 36 6.21 4.59 17.95
N SER A 37 6.73 3.78 17.02
CA SER A 37 6.09 3.54 15.71
C SER A 37 4.73 2.89 15.89
N ARG A 38 4.61 1.92 16.81
CA ARG A 38 3.33 1.27 17.14
C ARG A 38 2.33 2.27 17.72
N ALA A 39 2.75 3.09 18.69
CA ALA A 39 1.90 4.11 19.29
C ALA A 39 1.44 5.16 18.27
N ARG A 40 2.33 5.59 17.37
CA ARG A 40 2.00 6.52 16.28
C ARG A 40 0.96 5.92 15.34
N TYR A 41 1.14 4.66 14.95
CA TYR A 41 0.16 3.94 14.14
C TYR A 41 -1.22 3.89 14.81
N ASP A 42 -1.28 3.52 16.08
CA ASP A 42 -2.55 3.50 16.84
C ASP A 42 -3.20 4.88 16.94
N MET A 43 -2.41 5.95 17.13
CA MET A 43 -2.90 7.33 17.14
C MET A 43 -3.51 7.73 15.79
N ILE A 44 -2.89 7.35 14.68
CA ILE A 44 -3.41 7.62 13.33
C ILE A 44 -4.71 6.87 13.10
N ARG A 45 -4.82 5.61 13.53
CA ARG A 45 -6.00 4.76 13.31
C ARG A 45 -7.21 5.13 14.18
N LYS A 46 -6.97 5.51 15.45
CA LYS A 46 -8.01 5.76 16.46
C LYS A 46 -9.17 6.71 16.03
N PRO A 47 -8.95 7.81 15.30
CA PRO A 47 -10.03 8.69 14.88
C PRO A 47 -10.89 8.15 13.72
N HIS A 48 -10.51 7.02 13.11
CA HIS A 48 -11.19 6.46 11.95
C HIS A 48 -12.00 5.21 12.30
N SER A 49 -12.94 4.85 11.44
CA SER A 49 -13.75 3.63 11.55
C SER A 49 -13.11 2.45 10.80
N TRP A 50 -11.79 2.43 10.69
CA TRP A 50 -11.06 1.41 9.95
C TRP A 50 -11.16 0.04 10.62
N ILE A 51 -11.17 -1.00 9.79
CA ILE A 51 -11.11 -2.38 10.24
C ILE A 51 -9.64 -2.78 10.33
N HIS A 52 -9.14 -2.88 11.56
CA HIS A 52 -7.78 -3.33 11.82
C HIS A 52 -7.62 -4.82 11.45
N ARG A 53 -6.75 -5.10 10.49
CA ARG A 53 -6.56 -6.45 9.92
C ARG A 53 -5.28 -7.13 10.42
N LYS A 54 -4.19 -6.37 10.62
CA LYS A 54 -2.94 -6.89 11.20
C LYS A 54 -2.19 -5.83 11.99
N PRO A 55 -1.48 -6.23 13.07
CA PRO A 55 -0.64 -5.32 13.84
C PRO A 55 0.55 -4.81 13.00
N ALA A 56 1.13 -3.73 13.50
CA ALA A 56 2.36 -3.13 12.99
C ALA A 56 3.52 -4.15 12.84
N CYS A 57 4.18 -4.11 11.67
CA CYS A 57 5.35 -4.94 11.32
C CYS A 57 6.32 -4.17 10.40
N GLY A 58 7.57 -4.62 10.27
CA GLY A 58 8.60 -3.97 9.46
C GLY A 58 8.83 -4.57 8.06
N VAL A 59 8.23 -5.73 7.79
CA VAL A 59 8.66 -6.56 6.64
C VAL A 59 8.33 -5.95 5.27
N TYR A 60 7.25 -5.18 5.17
CA TYR A 60 6.74 -4.63 3.91
C TYR A 60 5.98 -3.32 4.15
N ASN A 61 5.88 -2.48 3.12
CA ASN A 61 5.07 -1.26 3.08
C ASN A 61 3.82 -1.45 2.19
N CYS A 62 3.07 -0.39 1.87
CA CYS A 62 1.91 -0.45 0.97
C CYS A 62 2.21 -1.14 -0.37
N PHE A 63 3.30 -0.76 -1.04
CA PHE A 63 3.69 -1.34 -2.33
C PHE A 63 4.02 -2.83 -2.20
N GLY A 64 4.75 -3.20 -1.15
CA GLY A 64 5.03 -4.59 -0.81
C GLY A 64 3.79 -5.43 -0.47
N LEU A 65 2.77 -4.80 0.12
CA LEU A 65 1.47 -5.45 0.37
C LEU A 65 0.81 -5.85 -0.95
N VAL A 66 0.80 -4.94 -1.93
CA VAL A 66 0.10 -5.13 -3.21
C VAL A 66 0.89 -6.04 -4.15
N TRP A 67 2.17 -5.77 -4.39
CA TRP A 67 2.94 -6.45 -5.44
C TRP A 67 3.93 -7.51 -4.94
N ALA A 68 4.33 -7.46 -3.66
CA ALA A 68 5.28 -8.43 -3.12
C ALA A 68 4.64 -9.48 -2.20
N ASN A 69 3.31 -9.50 -2.09
CA ASN A 69 2.55 -10.34 -1.18
C ASN A 69 3.10 -10.32 0.25
N ARG A 70 3.40 -9.11 0.76
CA ARG A 70 3.85 -8.87 2.13
C ARG A 70 5.22 -9.48 2.48
N ARG A 71 6.04 -9.81 1.48
CA ARG A 71 7.36 -10.42 1.70
C ARG A 71 8.50 -9.42 1.79
N THR A 72 8.34 -8.21 1.26
CA THR A 72 9.37 -7.16 1.23
C THR A 72 8.70 -5.82 0.93
N ALA A 73 9.40 -4.69 1.09
CA ALA A 73 8.93 -3.37 0.71
C ALA A 73 9.63 -2.86 -0.56
N ILE A 74 8.93 -2.01 -1.32
CA ILE A 74 9.36 -1.38 -2.58
C ILE A 74 9.29 0.14 -2.39
N TYR A 75 10.20 0.96 -2.92
CA TYR A 75 10.25 2.40 -2.56
C TYR A 75 10.34 3.34 -3.73
N ASP A 76 10.91 2.89 -4.85
CA ASP A 76 11.22 3.78 -5.95
C ASP A 76 10.07 3.87 -6.96
N GLU A 77 9.77 5.10 -7.38
CA GLU A 77 8.73 5.40 -8.37
C GLU A 77 8.99 4.72 -9.71
N GLN A 78 10.26 4.50 -10.06
CA GLN A 78 10.64 3.82 -11.29
C GLN A 78 10.16 2.35 -11.28
N SER A 79 10.37 1.63 -10.18
CA SER A 79 9.85 0.27 -9.99
C SER A 79 8.34 0.22 -10.01
N ILE A 80 7.66 1.20 -9.41
CA ILE A 80 6.19 1.27 -9.44
C ILE A 80 5.72 1.41 -10.89
N SER A 81 6.30 2.35 -11.63
CA SER A 81 5.98 2.56 -13.05
C SER A 81 6.27 1.31 -13.89
N GLN A 82 7.38 0.63 -13.61
CA GLN A 82 7.77 -0.60 -14.28
C GLN A 82 6.79 -1.74 -13.99
N ILE A 83 6.40 -1.94 -12.72
CA ILE A 83 5.40 -2.94 -12.32
C ILE A 83 4.08 -2.69 -13.03
N LEU A 84 3.58 -1.44 -13.02
CA LEU A 84 2.32 -1.13 -13.68
C LEU A 84 2.34 -1.51 -15.17
N ASN A 85 3.43 -1.21 -15.87
CA ASN A 85 3.59 -1.54 -17.28
C ASN A 85 3.75 -3.05 -17.52
N ASP A 86 4.72 -3.66 -16.84
CA ASP A 86 5.12 -5.05 -17.07
C ASP A 86 4.06 -6.06 -16.64
N ASP A 87 3.30 -5.73 -15.59
CA ASP A 87 2.23 -6.58 -15.07
C ASP A 87 0.88 -6.30 -15.75
N GLY A 88 0.84 -5.38 -16.73
CA GLY A 88 -0.33 -5.11 -17.55
C GLY A 88 -1.43 -4.32 -16.84
N TYR A 89 -1.08 -3.52 -15.83
CA TYR A 89 -2.02 -2.61 -15.21
C TYR A 89 -2.35 -1.45 -16.15
N ARG A 90 -3.63 -1.09 -16.18
CA ARG A 90 -4.16 0.10 -16.85
C ARG A 90 -5.05 0.89 -15.90
N LYS A 91 -5.14 2.20 -16.11
CA LYS A 91 -6.15 3.02 -15.43
C LYS A 91 -7.54 2.52 -15.80
N LEU A 92 -8.41 2.46 -14.80
CA LEU A 92 -9.82 2.18 -14.98
C LEU A 92 -10.46 3.33 -15.78
N ARG A 93 -11.28 3.00 -16.79
CA ARG A 93 -12.00 4.02 -17.56
C ARG A 93 -13.19 4.58 -16.76
N ILE A 94 -13.71 5.72 -17.19
CA ILE A 94 -14.79 6.43 -16.48
C ILE A 94 -16.10 5.63 -16.42
N ASP A 95 -16.33 4.75 -17.39
CA ASP A 95 -17.51 3.89 -17.52
C ASP A 95 -17.34 2.51 -16.85
N GLU A 96 -16.12 2.18 -16.44
CA GLU A 96 -15.82 0.94 -15.76
C GLU A 96 -16.03 1.07 -14.24
N GLN A 97 -16.65 0.05 -13.64
CA GLN A 97 -16.81 -0.01 -12.19
C GLN A 97 -15.58 -0.66 -11.53
N PRO A 98 -15.12 -0.15 -10.37
CA PRO A 98 -14.08 -0.81 -9.60
C PRO A 98 -14.55 -2.18 -9.10
N LEU A 99 -13.65 -3.16 -9.10
CA LEU A 99 -13.92 -4.51 -8.60
C LEU A 99 -12.91 -4.91 -7.52
N PRO A 100 -13.24 -5.89 -6.65
CA PRO A 100 -12.24 -6.52 -5.79
C PRO A 100 -11.08 -7.07 -6.63
N GLY A 101 -9.86 -6.78 -6.21
CA GLY A 101 -8.64 -7.10 -6.96
C GLY A 101 -8.05 -5.91 -7.72
N ASP A 102 -8.86 -4.90 -8.07
CA ASP A 102 -8.33 -3.63 -8.59
C ASP A 102 -7.53 -2.91 -7.49
N ILE A 103 -6.58 -2.06 -7.90
CA ILE A 103 -5.72 -1.30 -6.98
C ILE A 103 -6.10 0.17 -7.00
N VAL A 104 -5.94 0.84 -5.87
CA VAL A 104 -6.02 2.29 -5.76
C VAL A 104 -4.62 2.87 -5.59
N ILE A 105 -4.33 3.94 -6.33
CA ILE A 105 -3.08 4.69 -6.25
C ILE A 105 -3.40 6.13 -5.81
N TYR A 106 -2.74 6.58 -4.75
CA TYR A 106 -2.80 7.96 -4.27
C TYR A 106 -1.57 8.71 -4.76
N LEU A 107 -1.80 9.74 -5.58
CA LEU A 107 -0.77 10.50 -6.24
C LEU A 107 -0.65 11.89 -5.64
N ARG A 108 0.59 12.35 -5.49
CA ARG A 108 0.92 13.74 -5.20
C ARG A 108 1.64 14.36 -6.39
N TYR A 109 1.39 15.63 -6.65
CA TYR A 109 2.12 16.41 -7.64
C TYR A 109 3.00 17.45 -6.93
N CYS A 110 4.30 17.40 -7.17
CA CYS A 110 5.27 18.38 -6.70
C CYS A 110 6.06 18.86 -7.91
N ASP A 111 6.00 20.16 -8.23
CA ASP A 111 6.70 20.74 -9.39
C ASP A 111 6.47 19.98 -10.71
N GLN A 112 5.21 19.57 -10.96
CA GLN A 112 4.78 18.77 -12.12
C GLN A 112 5.31 17.32 -12.15
N VAL A 113 6.07 16.89 -11.15
CA VAL A 113 6.47 15.49 -10.97
C VAL A 113 5.33 14.75 -10.27
N ARG A 114 4.88 13.66 -10.89
CA ARG A 114 3.96 12.70 -10.30
C ARG A 114 4.73 11.79 -9.36
N ASP A 115 4.29 11.72 -8.11
CA ASP A 115 4.85 10.85 -7.08
C ASP A 115 3.77 9.91 -6.55
N THR A 116 4.02 8.61 -6.59
CA THR A 116 3.12 7.61 -6.03
C THR A 116 3.31 7.57 -4.52
N TYR A 117 2.40 8.21 -3.80
CA TYR A 117 2.53 8.40 -2.37
C TYR A 117 1.98 7.22 -1.56
N HIS A 118 0.95 6.53 -2.06
CA HIS A 118 0.36 5.36 -1.40
C HIS A 118 -0.37 4.44 -2.39
N VAL A 119 -0.52 3.17 -2.01
CA VAL A 119 -1.30 2.18 -2.78
C VAL A 119 -2.14 1.31 -1.83
N GLY A 120 -3.27 0.83 -2.33
CA GLY A 120 -4.06 -0.18 -1.64
C GLY A 120 -4.78 -1.11 -2.61
N LEU A 121 -5.26 -2.23 -2.08
CA LEU A 121 -6.02 -3.24 -2.81
C LEU A 121 -7.51 -3.09 -2.51
N ILE A 122 -8.35 -2.97 -3.52
CA ILE A 122 -9.80 -2.99 -3.32
C ILE A 122 -10.21 -4.41 -2.93
N VAL A 123 -10.84 -4.56 -1.76
CA VAL A 123 -11.23 -5.88 -1.22
C VAL A 123 -12.72 -6.14 -1.30
N TYR A 124 -13.55 -5.11 -1.19
CA TYR A 124 -14.99 -5.20 -1.40
C TYR A 124 -15.55 -3.81 -1.67
N LEU A 125 -16.81 -3.76 -2.11
CA LEU A 125 -17.55 -2.52 -2.26
C LEU A 125 -18.79 -2.53 -1.37
N ILE A 126 -19.08 -1.40 -0.73
CA ILE A 126 -20.30 -1.23 0.08
C ILE A 126 -21.31 -0.40 -0.70
N GLU A 127 -22.54 -0.89 -0.79
CA GLU A 127 -23.67 -0.15 -1.36
C GLU A 127 -24.07 1.02 -0.46
N GLN A 128 -24.22 2.19 -1.07
CA GLN A 128 -24.65 3.40 -0.38
C GLN A 128 -26.17 3.54 -0.44
N ARG A 129 -26.76 4.12 0.62
CA ARG A 129 -28.23 4.33 0.71
C ARG A 129 -28.79 5.18 -0.43
N ILE A 130 -27.99 6.09 -0.96
CA ILE A 130 -28.36 7.01 -2.06
C ILE A 130 -28.00 6.45 -3.45
N GLY A 131 -27.68 5.16 -3.53
CA GLY A 131 -27.19 4.51 -4.73
C GLY A 131 -25.67 4.64 -4.91
N GLY A 132 -25.10 3.74 -5.72
CA GLY A 132 -23.67 3.63 -5.94
C GLY A 132 -22.98 2.69 -4.95
N LYS A 133 -21.71 2.38 -5.26
CA LYS A 133 -20.85 1.48 -4.50
C LYS A 133 -19.56 2.20 -4.15
N VAL A 134 -19.17 2.15 -2.89
CA VAL A 134 -17.91 2.77 -2.43
C VAL A 134 -16.87 1.67 -2.20
N PRO A 135 -15.69 1.77 -2.85
CA PRO A 135 -14.61 0.82 -2.63
C PRO A 135 -14.05 0.90 -1.20
N TRP A 136 -13.84 -0.27 -0.62
CA TRP A 136 -13.07 -0.44 0.61
C TRP A 136 -11.73 -1.09 0.28
N VAL A 137 -10.69 -0.51 0.85
CA VAL A 137 -9.31 -0.68 0.45
C VAL A 137 -8.54 -1.29 1.60
N LEU A 138 -7.86 -2.40 1.35
CA LEU A 138 -6.84 -2.95 2.23
C LEU A 138 -5.50 -2.28 1.91
N SER A 139 -4.93 -1.58 2.89
CA SER A 139 -3.65 -0.91 2.73
C SER A 139 -2.82 -0.92 4.02
N LYS A 140 -1.62 -0.34 3.93
CA LYS A 140 -0.69 -0.14 5.03
C LYS A 140 0.01 1.21 4.86
N TRP A 141 -0.04 2.08 5.87
CA TRP A 141 0.29 3.50 5.68
C TRP A 141 1.78 3.82 5.49
N ASP A 142 2.69 2.99 5.99
CA ASP A 142 4.14 3.16 5.84
C ASP A 142 4.86 1.81 6.05
N GLY A 143 6.19 1.79 6.13
CA GLY A 143 6.97 0.57 6.34
C GLY A 143 6.77 -0.12 7.69
N VAL A 144 6.19 0.57 8.68
CA VAL A 144 6.16 0.17 10.10
C VAL A 144 4.76 0.02 10.67
N SER A 145 3.73 0.45 9.94
CA SER A 145 2.31 0.42 10.34
C SER A 145 1.69 -0.98 10.25
N GLY A 146 0.47 -1.12 10.77
CA GLY A 146 -0.36 -2.32 10.57
C GLY A 146 -1.03 -2.35 9.20
N GLU A 147 -1.88 -3.35 8.99
CA GLU A 147 -2.81 -3.40 7.85
C GLU A 147 -4.20 -2.98 8.32
N ASP A 148 -4.83 -2.09 7.57
CA ASP A 148 -6.19 -1.62 7.79
C ASP A 148 -7.03 -1.79 6.53
N ILE A 149 -8.33 -2.04 6.72
CA ILE A 149 -9.33 -1.89 5.66
C ILE A 149 -10.12 -0.63 5.94
N HIS A 150 -10.16 0.27 4.96
CA HIS A 150 -10.77 1.59 5.10
C HIS A 150 -11.54 1.96 3.84
N GLU A 151 -12.46 2.91 3.95
CA GLU A 151 -13.07 3.53 2.77
C GLU A 151 -12.00 4.25 1.94
N ILE A 152 -12.09 4.22 0.61
CA ILE A 152 -11.09 4.81 -0.31
C ILE A 152 -10.73 6.28 -0.01
N ARG A 153 -11.64 7.08 0.57
CA ARG A 153 -11.41 8.48 0.94
C ARG A 153 -11.19 8.71 2.44
N ASP A 154 -11.40 7.69 3.28
CA ASP A 154 -11.17 7.77 4.72
C ASP A 154 -9.70 7.48 5.04
N VAL A 155 -8.85 8.49 4.82
CA VAL A 155 -7.38 8.39 4.86
C VAL A 155 -6.78 9.39 5.85
N PRO A 156 -5.52 9.19 6.31
CA PRO A 156 -4.78 10.18 7.09
C PRO A 156 -4.78 11.57 6.45
N PRO A 157 -4.69 12.66 7.23
CA PRO A 157 -4.67 14.03 6.71
C PRO A 157 -3.64 14.27 5.59
N SER A 158 -2.47 13.65 5.65
CA SER A 158 -1.41 13.77 4.64
C SER A 158 -1.79 13.27 3.24
N LEU A 159 -2.85 12.47 3.13
CA LEU A 159 -3.32 11.85 1.88
C LEU A 159 -4.58 12.53 1.31
N ARG A 160 -5.18 13.49 2.03
CA ARG A 160 -6.48 14.07 1.64
C ARG A 160 -6.43 14.87 0.34
N ASP A 161 -5.29 15.48 0.05
CA ASP A 161 -5.07 16.29 -1.17
C ASP A 161 -4.51 15.46 -2.34
N CYS A 162 -4.36 14.15 -2.16
CA CYS A 162 -3.88 13.28 -3.23
C CYS A 162 -4.95 13.09 -4.31
N THR A 163 -4.49 13.03 -5.57
CA THR A 163 -5.33 12.52 -6.67
C THR A 163 -5.44 11.01 -6.52
N ILE A 164 -6.66 10.49 -6.62
CA ILE A 164 -6.93 9.06 -6.49
C ILE A 164 -7.16 8.48 -7.88
N GLU A 165 -6.38 7.47 -8.24
CA GLU A 165 -6.57 6.69 -9.45
C GLU A 165 -6.87 5.23 -9.11
N ILE A 166 -7.74 4.60 -9.90
CA ILE A 166 -8.00 3.15 -9.79
C ILE A 166 -7.39 2.50 -11.01
N TRP A 167 -6.65 1.42 -10.79
CA TRP A 167 -5.96 0.65 -11.81
C TRP A 167 -6.39 -0.81 -11.74
N THR A 168 -6.38 -1.47 -12.89
CA THR A 168 -6.79 -2.85 -13.05
C THR A 168 -5.83 -3.58 -13.98
N ASP A 169 -5.56 -4.87 -13.71
CA ASP A 169 -4.87 -5.77 -14.63
C ASP A 169 -5.84 -6.69 -15.39
N ARG A 170 -7.15 -6.38 -15.30
CA ARG A 170 -8.19 -7.03 -16.08
C ARG A 170 -8.04 -6.72 -17.57
N PRO A 171 -8.36 -7.68 -18.47
CA PRO A 171 -8.35 -7.48 -19.92
C PRO A 171 -9.15 -6.26 -20.40
#